data_AF-A0A0F5J8Q6-F1
#
_entry.id   AF-A0A0F5J8Q6-F1
#
_cell.length_a   1.000
_cell.length_b   1.000
_cell.length_c   1.000
_cell.angle_alpha   90.00
_cell.angle_beta   90.00
_cell.angle_gamma   90.00
#
_symmetry.space_group_name_H-M   'P 1'
#
loop_
_entity.id
_entity.type
_entity.pdbx_description
1 polymer ?
#
loop_
_entity_poly.entity_id
_entity_poly.type
_entity_poly.pdbx_seq_one_letter_code
_entity_poly.pdbx_strand_id
1 'polypeptide(L)'
;MYNTLRTFSFLSIKDGKFKARYEAFTEATGDNRVITYENDAPAHPDLGEGMQRMAYHVVNLTGLVAVDDDICITGFQRQNCGDAQLLTIYARLGKQESHCGNIVTRFYIGRDEYPSIDLLLEDLSACEREALAYIEAGKRLEHDAFISLDDNDLETLNAAA
;
A
#
# COMPACT_ATOMS: atom_id res chain seq x y z
N MET A 1 -9.62 19.15 -14.37
CA MET A 1 -8.91 17.93 -13.92
C MET A 1 -9.96 17.07 -13.25
N TYR A 2 -10.35 15.95 -13.87
CA TYR A 2 -11.44 15.10 -13.40
C TYR A 2 -10.99 14.37 -12.15
N ASN A 3 -11.60 14.69 -11.00
CA ASN A 3 -11.33 14.01 -9.74
C ASN A 3 -11.99 12.63 -9.81
N THR A 4 -11.27 11.63 -10.28
CA THR A 4 -11.78 10.25 -10.26
C THR A 4 -11.80 9.82 -8.80
N LEU A 5 -12.96 9.85 -8.16
CA LEU A 5 -13.11 9.32 -6.81
C LEU A 5 -12.86 7.81 -6.89
N ARG A 6 -11.75 7.35 -6.32
CA ARG A 6 -11.38 5.93 -6.25
C ARG A 6 -11.49 5.46 -4.81
N THR A 7 -12.22 4.36 -4.63
CA THR A 7 -12.36 3.73 -3.31
C THR A 7 -11.65 2.39 -3.33
N PHE A 8 -10.54 2.28 -2.59
CA PHE A 8 -9.77 1.03 -2.53
C PHE A 8 -10.44 0.01 -1.63
N SER A 9 -10.77 -1.16 -2.18
CA SER A 9 -11.26 -2.31 -1.42
C SER A 9 -10.14 -3.29 -1.06
N PHE A 10 -9.00 -3.24 -1.74
CA PHE A 10 -7.87 -4.13 -1.48
C PHE A 10 -6.55 -3.50 -1.93
N LEU A 11 -5.50 -3.64 -1.11
CA LEU A 11 -4.12 -3.38 -1.46
C LEU A 11 -3.24 -4.52 -0.92
N SER A 12 -2.27 -4.98 -1.69
CA SER A 12 -1.27 -5.95 -1.20
C SER A 12 0.07 -5.83 -1.90
N ILE A 13 1.14 -6.12 -1.16
CA ILE A 13 2.45 -6.45 -1.69
C ILE A 13 2.73 -7.91 -1.36
N LYS A 14 2.95 -8.72 -2.40
CA LYS A 14 3.36 -10.12 -2.24
C LYS A 14 4.44 -10.45 -3.26
N ASP A 15 5.53 -11.07 -2.79
CA ASP A 15 6.67 -11.45 -3.63
C ASP A 15 7.22 -10.25 -4.43
N GLY A 16 7.23 -9.08 -3.79
CA GLY A 16 7.61 -7.80 -4.39
C GLY A 16 6.59 -7.23 -5.38
N LYS A 17 5.47 -7.90 -5.66
CA LYS A 17 4.45 -7.43 -6.60
C LYS A 17 3.33 -6.71 -5.90
N PHE A 18 2.97 -5.56 -6.42
CA PHE A 18 1.86 -4.75 -5.96
C PHE A 18 0.56 -5.12 -6.69
N LYS A 19 -0.50 -5.30 -5.91
CA LYS A 19 -1.86 -5.53 -6.40
C LYS A 19 -2.85 -4.65 -5.66
N ALA A 20 -3.78 -4.06 -6.40
CA ALA A 20 -4.86 -3.24 -5.88
C ALA A 20 -6.21 -3.62 -6.48
N ARG A 21 -7.27 -3.46 -5.70
CA ARG A 21 -8.64 -3.44 -6.20
C ARG A 21 -9.34 -2.18 -5.72
N TYR A 22 -9.97 -1.47 -6.63
CA TYR A 22 -10.67 -0.23 -6.34
C TYR A 22 -11.90 -0.07 -7.22
N GLU A 23 -12.88 0.66 -6.70
CA GLU A 23 -14.01 1.15 -7.48
C GLU A 23 -13.65 2.49 -8.10
N ALA A 24 -13.91 2.64 -9.39
CA ALA A 24 -13.75 3.89 -10.12
C ALA A 24 -15.08 4.28 -10.76
N PHE A 25 -15.50 5.50 -10.49
CA PHE A 25 -16.65 6.09 -11.17
C PHE A 25 -16.25 6.52 -12.58
N THR A 26 -17.00 6.07 -13.58
CA THR A 26 -16.82 6.48 -14.98
C THR A 26 -17.93 7.44 -15.37
N GLU A 27 -17.63 8.73 -15.39
CA GLU A 27 -18.60 9.80 -15.75
C GLU A 27 -19.27 9.56 -17.10
N ALA A 28 -18.52 9.05 -18.09
CA ALA A 28 -19.03 8.80 -19.44
C ALA A 28 -20.15 7.74 -19.49
N THR A 29 -20.21 6.82 -18.53
CA THR A 29 -21.23 5.76 -18.47
C THR A 29 -22.15 5.88 -17.25
N GLY A 30 -21.86 6.81 -16.33
CA GLY A 30 -22.57 6.94 -15.06
C GLY A 30 -22.47 5.70 -14.17
N ASP A 31 -21.42 4.89 -14.34
CA ASP A 31 -21.31 3.56 -13.75
C ASP A 31 -20.06 3.43 -12.86
N ASN A 32 -20.19 2.63 -11.79
CA ASN A 32 -19.08 2.28 -10.90
C ASN A 32 -18.51 0.93 -11.33
N ARG A 33 -17.23 0.91 -11.73
CA ARG A 33 -16.56 -0.32 -12.14
C ARG A 33 -15.50 -0.70 -11.15
N VAL A 34 -15.48 -1.99 -10.79
CA VAL A 34 -14.40 -2.57 -9.99
C VAL A 34 -13.23 -2.86 -10.92
N ILE A 35 -12.10 -2.23 -10.64
CA ILE A 35 -10.85 -2.42 -11.37
C ILE A 35 -9.88 -3.17 -10.48
N THR A 36 -9.18 -4.15 -11.05
CA THR A 36 -8.02 -4.80 -10.42
C THR A 36 -6.78 -4.35 -11.17
N TYR A 37 -5.83 -3.76 -10.44
CA TYR A 37 -4.52 -3.38 -10.93
C TYR A 37 -3.49 -4.34 -10.35
N GLU A 38 -2.57 -4.79 -11.19
CA GLU A 38 -1.41 -5.58 -10.82
C GLU A 38 -0.20 -4.97 -11.51
N ASN A 39 0.90 -4.82 -10.81
CA ASN A 39 2.16 -4.47 -11.44
C ASN A 39 2.97 -5.74 -11.76
N ASP A 40 3.73 -5.66 -12.85
CA ASP A 40 4.69 -6.72 -13.22
C ASP A 40 6.08 -6.47 -12.62
N ALA A 41 6.38 -5.21 -12.28
CA ALA A 41 7.66 -4.78 -11.71
C ALA A 41 7.65 -4.85 -10.18
N PRO A 42 8.82 -4.89 -9.51
CA PRO A 42 8.87 -4.75 -8.06
C PRO A 42 8.21 -3.46 -7.56
N ALA A 43 7.49 -3.55 -6.45
CA ALA A 43 6.93 -2.40 -5.73
C ALA A 43 8.06 -1.54 -5.16
N HIS A 44 7.90 -0.23 -5.23
CA HIS A 44 8.76 0.76 -4.60
C HIS A 44 8.73 0.60 -3.06
N PRO A 45 9.87 0.76 -2.36
CA PRO A 45 9.97 0.64 -0.90
C PRO A 45 8.93 1.45 -0.12
N ASP A 46 8.68 2.71 -0.52
CA ASP A 46 7.66 3.60 0.08
C ASP A 46 6.32 2.94 0.37
N LEU A 47 5.82 2.08 -0.54
CA LEU A 47 4.55 1.40 -0.31
C LEU A 47 4.66 0.34 0.77
N GLY A 48 5.78 -0.40 0.79
CA GLY A 48 6.08 -1.37 1.84
C GLY A 48 6.26 -0.68 3.19
N GLU A 49 6.99 0.42 3.24
CA GLU A 49 7.18 1.23 4.45
C GLU A 49 5.87 1.84 4.96
N GLY A 50 5.03 2.35 4.05
CA GLY A 50 3.70 2.83 4.37
C GLY A 50 2.80 1.72 4.95
N MET A 51 2.78 0.54 4.30
CA MET A 51 2.04 -0.62 4.80
C MET A 51 2.56 -1.07 6.17
N GLN A 52 3.86 -0.98 6.41
CA GLN A 52 4.48 -1.44 7.65
C GLN A 52 4.04 -0.64 8.88
N ARG A 53 3.57 0.61 8.71
CA ARG A 53 2.98 1.39 9.81
C ARG A 53 1.76 0.70 10.42
N MET A 54 1.05 -0.12 9.65
CA MET A 54 -0.07 -0.91 10.15
C MET A 54 0.33 -2.02 11.14
N ALA A 55 1.61 -2.35 11.29
CA ALA A 55 2.08 -3.31 12.29
C ALA A 55 1.69 -2.88 13.72
N TYR A 56 1.80 -1.58 14.02
CA TYR A 56 1.35 -1.00 15.29
C TYR A 56 -0.13 -1.33 15.58
N HIS A 57 -0.98 -1.25 14.57
CA HIS A 57 -2.41 -1.56 14.71
C HIS A 57 -2.64 -3.05 14.89
N VAL A 58 -1.92 -3.91 14.15
CA VAL A 58 -2.00 -5.37 14.31
C VAL A 58 -1.63 -5.80 15.73
N VAL A 59 -0.54 -5.28 16.30
CA VAL A 59 -0.13 -5.57 17.68
C VAL A 59 -1.21 -5.15 18.68
N ASN A 60 -1.68 -3.92 18.59
CA ASN A 60 -2.68 -3.39 19.53
C ASN A 60 -4.05 -4.10 19.44
N LEU A 61 -4.49 -4.49 18.25
CA LEU A 61 -5.76 -5.18 18.07
C LEU A 61 -5.72 -6.65 18.49
N THR A 62 -4.55 -7.30 18.36
CA THR A 62 -4.41 -8.74 18.66
C THR A 62 -3.88 -9.02 20.06
N GLY A 63 -3.27 -8.04 20.72
CA GLY A 63 -2.55 -8.23 21.98
C GLY A 63 -1.32 -9.12 21.83
N LEU A 64 -0.82 -9.33 20.61
CA LEU A 64 0.38 -10.13 20.37
C LEU A 64 1.60 -9.45 20.99
N VAL A 65 2.34 -10.20 21.82
CA VAL A 65 3.66 -9.78 22.30
C VAL A 65 4.70 -10.21 21.26
N ALA A 66 4.69 -9.53 20.11
CA ALA A 66 5.72 -9.65 19.09
C ALA A 66 6.50 -8.33 19.04
N VAL A 67 7.78 -8.40 18.68
CA VAL A 67 8.51 -7.18 18.32
C VAL A 67 7.94 -6.70 16.99
N ASP A 68 7.67 -5.40 16.83
CA ASP A 68 7.09 -4.85 15.58
C ASP A 68 7.89 -5.28 14.34
N ASP A 69 9.20 -5.43 14.47
CA ASP A 69 10.12 -5.90 13.42
C ASP A 69 9.89 -7.35 12.95
N ASP A 70 9.13 -8.15 13.71
CA ASP A 70 8.81 -9.53 13.34
C ASP A 70 7.51 -9.63 12.54
N ILE A 71 6.71 -8.57 12.50
CA ILE A 71 5.43 -8.52 11.78
C ILE A 71 5.66 -7.77 10.47
N CYS A 72 5.60 -8.46 9.33
CA CYS A 72 5.61 -7.81 8.02
C CYS A 72 4.18 -7.67 7.49
N ILE A 73 3.72 -6.44 7.27
CA ILE A 73 2.40 -6.22 6.65
C ILE A 73 2.46 -6.50 5.16
N THR A 74 1.54 -7.32 4.68
CA THR A 74 1.48 -7.76 3.27
C THR A 74 0.31 -7.15 2.51
N GLY A 75 -0.65 -6.55 3.23
CA GLY A 75 -1.77 -5.86 2.61
C GLY A 75 -2.98 -5.73 3.52
N PHE A 76 -4.04 -5.15 2.98
CA PHE A 76 -5.32 -5.05 3.65
C PHE A 76 -6.49 -5.12 2.67
N GLN A 77 -7.67 -5.41 3.21
CA GLN A 77 -8.93 -5.44 2.50
C GLN A 77 -10.01 -4.73 3.31
N ARG A 78 -10.82 -3.92 2.63
CA ARG A 78 -12.02 -3.29 3.17
C ARG A 78 -13.27 -3.89 2.54
N GLN A 79 -14.24 -4.20 3.38
CA GLN A 79 -15.55 -4.70 2.95
C GLN A 79 -16.66 -3.93 3.66
N ASN A 80 -17.53 -3.28 2.88
CA ASN A 80 -18.72 -2.62 3.41
C ASN A 80 -19.68 -3.67 4.02
N CYS A 81 -20.16 -3.39 5.22
CA CYS A 81 -21.01 -4.27 6.03
C CYS A 81 -22.13 -3.43 6.67
N GLY A 82 -23.13 -3.02 5.87
CA GLY A 82 -24.16 -2.09 6.32
C GLY A 82 -23.55 -0.72 6.62
N ASP A 83 -23.77 -0.22 7.84
CA ASP A 83 -23.24 1.08 8.31
C ASP A 83 -21.79 1.00 8.84
N ALA A 84 -21.16 -0.18 8.79
CA ALA A 84 -19.78 -0.41 9.21
C ALA A 84 -18.91 -0.92 8.05
N GLN A 85 -17.59 -0.83 8.21
CA GLN A 85 -16.62 -1.43 7.29
C GLN A 85 -15.76 -2.46 8.01
N LEU A 86 -15.75 -3.69 7.53
CA LEU A 86 -14.81 -4.71 7.99
C LEU A 86 -13.46 -4.46 7.34
N LEU A 87 -12.46 -4.11 8.14
CA LEU A 87 -11.07 -4.05 7.71
C LEU A 87 -10.36 -5.34 8.11
N THR A 88 -9.77 -6.00 7.12
CA THR A 88 -8.89 -7.15 7.29
C THR A 88 -7.45 -6.75 6.94
N ILE A 89 -6.53 -6.85 7.89
CA ILE A 89 -5.10 -6.60 7.68
C ILE A 89 -4.38 -7.96 7.63
N TYR A 90 -3.60 -8.17 6.58
CA TYR A 90 -2.82 -9.38 6.35
C TYR A 90 -1.36 -9.14 6.69
N ALA A 91 -0.81 -9.97 7.56
CA ALA A 91 0.57 -9.86 7.99
C ALA A 91 1.24 -11.22 8.03
N ARG A 92 2.56 -11.21 7.96
CA ARG A 92 3.43 -12.38 8.12
C ARG A 92 4.27 -12.18 9.37
N LEU A 93 4.29 -13.18 10.25
CA LEU A 93 5.14 -13.23 11.43
C LEU A 93 6.41 -14.00 11.10
N GLY A 94 7.57 -13.39 11.37
CA GLY A 94 8.89 -14.00 11.22
C GLY A 94 9.73 -13.39 10.09
N LYS A 95 11.02 -13.15 10.38
CA LYS A 95 11.99 -12.56 9.45
C LYS A 95 12.46 -13.53 8.35
N GLN A 96 12.44 -14.84 8.61
CA GLN A 96 12.88 -15.88 7.68
C GLN A 96 11.69 -16.65 7.10
N GLU A 97 11.74 -16.97 5.80
CA GLU A 97 10.69 -17.77 5.13
C GLU A 97 10.52 -19.17 5.75
N SER A 98 11.57 -19.72 6.35
CA SER A 98 11.60 -21.06 6.92
C SER A 98 10.70 -21.25 8.15
N HIS A 99 10.37 -20.17 8.87
CA HIS A 99 9.52 -20.19 10.07
C HIS A 99 8.55 -19.01 10.03
N CYS A 100 7.70 -18.96 9.00
CA CYS A 100 6.73 -17.89 8.84
C CYS A 100 5.30 -18.31 9.23
N GLY A 101 4.65 -17.50 10.05
CA GLY A 101 3.22 -17.61 10.38
C GLY A 101 2.42 -16.55 9.65
N ASN A 102 1.21 -16.87 9.18
CA ASN A 102 0.31 -15.85 8.62
C ASN A 102 -0.62 -15.34 9.73
N ILE A 103 -0.63 -14.02 9.91
CA ILE A 103 -1.54 -13.31 10.82
C ILE A 103 -2.60 -12.62 9.98
N VAL A 104 -3.85 -12.73 10.44
CA VAL A 104 -4.97 -12.00 9.87
C VAL A 104 -5.70 -11.30 11.00
N THR A 105 -5.65 -9.98 11.00
CA THR A 105 -6.35 -9.15 11.98
C THR A 105 -7.59 -8.58 11.33
N ARG A 106 -8.74 -8.68 12.00
CA ARG A 106 -10.02 -8.17 11.52
C ARG A 106 -10.66 -7.30 12.58
N PHE A 107 -11.15 -6.14 12.18
CA PHE A 107 -11.93 -5.26 13.06
C PHE A 107 -12.94 -4.44 12.25
N TYR A 108 -14.00 -3.99 12.90
CA TYR A 108 -15.06 -3.20 12.27
C TYR A 108 -14.85 -1.70 12.52
N ILE A 109 -14.54 -0.95 11.46
CA ILE A 109 -14.58 0.51 11.45
C ILE A 109 -16.03 0.97 11.52
N GLY A 110 -16.32 1.91 12.43
CA GLY A 110 -17.66 2.45 12.65
C GLY A 110 -18.54 1.63 13.61
N ARG A 111 -18.01 0.52 14.14
CA ARG A 111 -18.72 -0.31 15.13
C ARG A 111 -17.85 -0.64 16.34
N ASP A 112 -16.60 -1.03 16.12
CA ASP A 112 -15.68 -1.37 17.21
C ASP A 112 -14.95 -0.11 17.69
N GLU A 113 -14.76 -0.01 19.00
CA GLU A 113 -13.95 1.05 19.60
C GLU A 113 -12.47 0.70 19.48
N TYR A 114 -11.73 1.52 18.75
CA TYR A 114 -10.29 1.42 18.64
C TYR A 114 -9.64 2.76 18.99
N PRO A 115 -8.84 2.87 20.08
CA PRO A 115 -8.31 4.16 20.55
C PRO A 115 -7.48 4.93 19.51
N SER A 116 -6.80 4.22 18.62
CA SER A 116 -5.94 4.81 17.57
C SER A 116 -6.61 4.77 16.20
N ILE A 117 -7.94 4.86 16.14
CA ILE A 117 -8.70 4.80 14.88
C ILE A 117 -8.30 5.92 13.91
N ASP A 118 -8.09 7.14 14.38
CA ASP A 118 -7.70 8.27 13.52
C ASP A 118 -6.35 8.03 12.85
N LEU A 119 -5.37 7.53 13.62
CA LEU A 119 -4.05 7.16 13.09
C LEU A 119 -4.15 6.02 12.06
N LEU A 120 -5.00 5.03 12.33
CA LEU A 120 -5.23 3.93 11.39
C LEU A 120 -5.84 4.42 10.07
N LEU A 121 -6.79 5.34 10.13
CA LEU A 121 -7.37 5.94 8.92
C LEU A 121 -6.33 6.77 8.17
N GLU A 122 -5.43 7.46 8.87
CA GLU A 122 -4.32 8.18 8.25
C GLU A 122 -3.34 7.24 7.55
N ASP A 123 -2.92 6.15 8.18
CA ASP A 123 -1.99 5.17 7.61
C ASP A 123 -2.59 4.43 6.42
N LEU A 124 -3.89 4.08 6.46
CA LEU A 124 -4.61 3.55 5.31
C LEU A 124 -4.64 4.57 4.16
N SER A 125 -4.96 5.83 4.46
CA SER A 125 -4.97 6.91 3.47
C SER A 125 -3.59 7.11 2.83
N ALA A 126 -2.51 7.00 3.61
CA ALA A 126 -1.15 7.07 3.08
C ALA A 126 -0.86 5.93 2.10
N CYS A 127 -1.24 4.70 2.42
CA CYS A 127 -1.11 3.55 1.51
C CYS A 127 -1.91 3.75 0.22
N GLU A 128 -3.11 4.34 0.30
CA GLU A 128 -3.97 4.61 -0.84
C GLU A 128 -3.40 5.70 -1.74
N ARG A 129 -2.85 6.78 -1.18
CA ARG A 129 -2.16 7.82 -1.96
C ARG A 129 -0.99 7.24 -2.73
N GLU A 130 -0.21 6.39 -2.08
CA GLU A 130 0.93 5.74 -2.71
C GLU A 130 0.47 4.76 -3.80
N ALA A 131 -0.57 3.96 -3.54
CA ALA A 131 -1.20 3.10 -4.55
C ALA A 131 -1.71 3.88 -5.79
N LEU A 132 -2.27 5.08 -5.60
CA LEU A 132 -2.67 5.96 -6.70
C LEU A 132 -1.47 6.38 -7.55
N ALA A 133 -0.31 6.66 -6.95
CA ALA A 133 0.90 7.01 -7.66
C ALA A 133 1.36 5.87 -8.61
N TYR A 134 1.24 4.61 -8.20
CA TYR A 134 1.50 3.47 -9.10
C TYR A 134 0.51 3.39 -10.26
N ILE A 135 -0.77 3.61 -9.98
CA ILE A 135 -1.84 3.43 -10.97
C ILE A 135 -1.82 4.58 -12.00
N GLU A 136 -1.57 5.81 -11.56
CA GLU A 136 -1.67 7.00 -12.42
C GLU A 136 -0.34 7.42 -13.04
N ALA A 137 0.71 7.49 -12.21
CA ALA A 137 2.02 7.95 -12.65
C ALA A 137 2.94 6.79 -13.06
N GLY A 138 2.51 5.54 -12.87
CA GLY A 138 3.33 4.38 -13.19
C GLY A 138 4.61 4.32 -12.36
N LYS A 139 4.59 4.82 -11.11
CA LYS A 139 5.74 4.83 -10.20
C LYS A 139 6.40 3.43 -10.19
N ARG A 140 7.65 3.36 -10.67
CA ARG A 140 8.45 2.12 -10.78
C ARG A 140 9.90 2.46 -10.42
N LEU A 141 10.53 1.59 -9.62
CA LEU A 141 11.97 1.53 -9.27
C LEU A 141 12.68 2.83 -8.79
N GLU A 142 13.34 2.73 -7.63
CA GLU A 142 14.49 3.58 -7.25
C GLU A 142 15.79 3.16 -7.98
N HIS A 143 15.74 3.03 -9.31
CA HIS A 143 16.96 3.00 -10.13
C HIS A 143 16.99 4.07 -11.20
N ASP A 144 15.97 4.92 -11.31
CA ASP A 144 16.13 6.23 -11.94
C ASP A 144 16.74 7.17 -10.90
N ALA A 145 18.02 6.94 -10.58
CA ALA A 145 18.89 8.06 -10.26
C ALA A 145 18.83 8.98 -11.47
N PHE A 146 18.06 10.06 -11.38
CA PHE A 146 18.23 11.19 -12.27
C PHE A 146 19.66 11.68 -12.06
N ILE A 147 20.60 11.20 -12.87
CA ILE A 147 21.86 11.90 -13.09
C ILE A 147 21.44 13.13 -13.88
N SER A 148 21.20 14.24 -13.17
CA SER A 148 21.23 15.54 -13.79
C SER A 148 22.69 15.78 -14.17
N LEU A 149 23.05 15.44 -15.42
CA LEU A 149 24.32 15.87 -15.99
C LEU A 149 24.23 17.39 -16.08
N ASP A 150 25.10 18.08 -15.33
CA ASP A 150 25.29 19.50 -15.57
C ASP A 150 26.18 19.71 -16.82
N ASP A 151 26.33 20.96 -17.26
CA ASP A 151 27.10 21.25 -18.47
C ASP A 151 28.58 20.80 -18.35
N ASN A 152 29.14 20.69 -17.14
CA ASN A 152 30.51 20.19 -16.93
C ASN A 152 30.60 18.66 -17.09
N ASP A 153 29.57 17.94 -16.68
CA ASP A 153 29.49 16.49 -16.88
C ASP A 153 29.40 16.15 -18.39
N LEU A 154 28.72 17.00 -19.18
CA LEU A 154 28.62 16.88 -20.63
C LEU A 154 29.96 17.15 -21.35
N GLU A 155 30.75 18.11 -20.86
CA GLU A 155 32.09 18.41 -21.39
C GLU A 155 33.07 17.26 -21.15
N THR A 156 32.98 16.62 -19.98
CA THR A 156 33.87 15.50 -19.62
C THR A 156 33.63 14.26 -20.49
N LEU A 157 32.38 14.01 -20.90
CA LEU A 157 32.02 12.92 -21.81
C LEU A 157 32.44 13.19 -23.26
N ASN A 158 32.38 14.44 -23.72
CA ASN A 158 32.83 14.81 -25.08
C ASN A 158 34.35 14.82 -25.22
N ALA A 159 35.11 15.01 -24.13
CA ALA A 159 36.58 14.94 -24.15
C ALA A 159 37.12 13.50 -24.18
N ALA A 160 36.26 12.50 -23.95
CA ALA A 160 36.62 11.08 -23.89
C ALA A 160 36.20 10.27 -25.15
N ALA A 161 35.61 10.93 -26.16
CA ALA A 161 35.26 10.37 -27.47
C ALA A 161 36.24 10.83 -28.56
#